data_AF-A0A5B8LFR4-F1
#
_entry.id   AF-A0A5B8LFR4-F1
#
_cell.length_a   1.000
_cell.length_b   1.000
_cell.length_c   1.000
_cell.angle_alpha   90.00
_cell.angle_beta   90.00
_cell.angle_gamma   90.00
#
_symmetry.space_group_name_H-M   'P 1'
#
loop_
_entity.id
_entity.type
_entity.pdbx_description
1 polymer ?
#
loop_
_entity_poly.entity_id
_entity_poly.type
_entity_poly.pdbx_seq_one_letter_code
_entity_poly.pdbx_strand_id
1 'polypeptide(L)' 'MSLAPVIMAAVASLAALGAIAAILGIRGTGDAAIYARRLTATMLFALAGILGFFAWSMASWDARP' A
#
# COMPACT_ATOMS: atom_id res chain seq x y z
N MET A 1 -11.58 -20.97 3.55
CA MET A 1 -10.88 -19.67 3.57
C MET A 1 -11.09 -18.99 2.24
N SER A 2 -11.70 -17.81 2.23
CA SER A 2 -11.79 -17.00 1.02
C SER A 2 -10.38 -16.52 0.62
N LEU A 3 -10.05 -16.55 -0.68
CA LEU A 3 -8.76 -16.06 -1.18
C LEU A 3 -8.65 -14.52 -1.14
N ALA A 4 -9.79 -13.82 -1.02
CA ALA A 4 -9.89 -12.37 -1.05
C ALA A 4 -8.99 -11.65 -0.02
N PRO A 5 -9.04 -11.93 1.30
CA PRO A 5 -8.17 -11.26 2.27
C PRO A 5 -6.68 -11.50 2.02
N VAL A 6 -6.32 -12.69 1.52
CA VAL A 6 -4.92 -13.03 1.18
C VAL A 6 -4.44 -12.20 -0.01
N ILE A 7 -5.24 -12.11 -1.08
CA ILE A 7 -4.92 -11.29 -2.26
C ILE A 7 -4.80 -9.82 -1.86
N MET A 8 -5.72 -9.29 -1.06
CA MET A 8 -5.68 -7.89 -0.61
C MET A 8 -4.45 -7.59 0.24
N ALA A 9 -4.05 -8.50 1.15
CA ALA A 9 -2.83 -8.35 1.93
C ALA A 9 -1.57 -8.36 1.05
N ALA A 10 -1.54 -9.20 0.00
CA ALA A 10 -0.44 -9.25 -0.95
C ALA A 10 -0.34 -7.93 -1.74
N VAL A 11 -1.45 -7.43 -2.28
CA VAL A 11 -1.50 -6.14 -3.01
C VAL A 11 -1.13 -4.98 -2.09
N ALA A 12 -1.60 -4.98 -0.85
CA ALA A 12 -1.22 -3.98 0.15
C ALA A 12 0.30 -3.95 0.38
N SER A 13 0.92 -5.13 0.52
CA SER A 13 2.36 -5.26 0.72
C SER A 13 3.15 -4.77 -0.50
N LEU A 14 2.70 -5.12 -1.71
CA LEU A 14 3.32 -4.63 -2.96
C LEU A 14 3.18 -3.11 -3.10
N ALA A 15 2.04 -2.53 -2.74
CA ALA A 15 1.82 -1.09 -2.76
C ALA A 15 2.75 -0.37 -1.77
N ALA A 16 2.91 -0.91 -0.55
CA ALA A 16 3.85 -0.37 0.44
C ALA A 16 5.30 -0.41 -0.06
N LEU A 17 5.72 -1.53 -0.65
CA LEU A 17 7.05 -1.66 -1.28
C LEU A 17 7.22 -0.69 -2.45
N GLY A 18 6.19 -0.52 -3.28
CA GLY A 18 6.17 0.46 -4.37
C GLY A 18 6.31 1.90 -3.86
N ALA A 19 5.68 2.24 -2.73
CA ALA A 19 5.82 3.56 -2.11
C ALA A 19 7.27 3.83 -1.67
N ILE A 20 7.89 2.84 -1.03
CA ILE A 20 9.31 2.90 -0.62
C ILE A 20 10.20 3.03 -1.86
N ALA A 21 9.96 2.24 -2.89
CA ALA A 21 10.70 2.31 -4.15
C ALA A 21 10.54 3.68 -4.83
N ALA A 22 9.36 4.30 -4.79
CA ALA A 22 9.14 5.65 -5.32
C ALA A 22 9.95 6.70 -4.56
N ILE A 23 10.02 6.60 -3.23
CA ILE A 23 10.82 7.49 -2.38
C ILE A 23 12.31 7.37 -2.71
N LEU A 24 12.80 6.15 -2.88
CA LEU A 24 14.22 5.87 -3.12
C LEU A 24 14.63 6.08 -4.58
N GLY A 25 13.73 5.84 -5.53
CA GLY A 25 13.98 5.78 -6.96
C GLY A 25 13.83 7.11 -7.69
N ILE A 26 12.86 7.95 -7.32
CA ILE A 26 12.66 9.26 -7.95
C ILE A 26 13.79 10.18 -7.48
N ARG A 27 14.82 10.40 -8.29
CA ARG A 27 15.96 11.28 -7.96
C ARG A 27 15.77 12.67 -8.55
N GLY A 28 16.29 13.69 -7.87
CA GLY A 28 16.21 15.09 -8.28
C GLY A 28 15.81 16.01 -7.14
N THR A 29 16.30 17.25 -7.17
CA THR A 29 16.06 18.29 -6.16
C THR A 29 15.08 19.36 -6.61
N GLY A 30 14.59 19.29 -7.85
CA GLY A 30 13.58 20.22 -8.37
C GLY A 30 12.20 19.98 -7.76
N ASP A 31 11.39 21.03 -7.66
CA ASP A 31 10.06 21.00 -7.04
C ASP A 31 9.14 19.94 -7.65
N ALA A 32 9.18 19.77 -8.97
CA ALA A 32 8.40 18.74 -9.67
C ALA A 32 8.78 17.31 -9.25
N ALA A 33 10.08 17.04 -9.04
CA ALA A 33 10.57 15.72 -8.62
C ALA A 33 10.20 15.44 -7.16
N ILE A 34 10.30 16.45 -6.28
CA ILE A 34 9.88 16.34 -4.88
C ILE A 34 8.37 16.12 -4.79
N TYR A 35 7.58 16.85 -5.58
CA TYR A 35 6.13 16.72 -5.61
C TYR A 35 5.70 15.33 -6.10
N ALA A 36 6.25 14.87 -7.23
CA ALA A 36 5.97 13.54 -7.77
C ALA A 36 6.32 12.46 -6.74
N ARG A 37 7.49 12.54 -6.10
CA ARG A 37 7.91 11.59 -5.06
C ARG A 37 6.91 11.53 -3.91
N ARG A 38 6.51 12.68 -3.37
CA ARG A 38 5.60 12.76 -2.23
C ARG A 38 4.20 12.29 -2.59
N LEU A 39 3.69 12.70 -3.74
CA LEU A 39 2.35 12.33 -4.21
C LEU A 39 2.27 10.82 -4.44
N THR A 40 3.20 10.26 -5.21
CA THR A 40 3.23 8.82 -5.52
C THR A 40 3.37 8.00 -4.24
N ALA A 41 4.29 8.38 -3.34
CA ALA A 41 4.46 7.69 -2.06
C ALA A 41 3.19 7.73 -1.21
N THR A 42 2.57 8.90 -1.07
CA THR A 42 1.34 9.08 -0.27
C THR A 42 0.20 8.24 -0.82
N MET A 43 -0.01 8.24 -2.14
CA MET A 43 -1.09 7.46 -2.75
C MET A 43 -0.88 5.95 -2.59
N LEU A 44 0.36 5.47 -2.74
CA LEU A 44 0.68 4.06 -2.57
C LEU A 44 0.59 3.60 -1.11
N PHE A 45 1.03 4.42 -0.15
CA PHE A 45 0.84 4.12 1.28
C PHE A 45 -0.64 4.15 1.68
N ALA A 46 -1.43 5.10 1.17
CA ALA A 46 -2.86 5.15 1.41
C ALA A 46 -3.55 3.89 0.90
N LEU A 47 -3.22 3.47 -0.34
CA LEU A 47 -3.73 2.23 -0.93
C LEU A 47 -3.34 1.01 -0.07
N ALA A 48 -2.08 0.92 0.34
CA ALA A 48 -1.60 -0.17 1.20
C ALA A 48 -2.36 -0.22 2.54
N GLY A 49 -2.55 0.93 3.18
CA GLY A 49 -3.29 1.05 4.44
C GLY A 49 -4.75 0.61 4.30
N ILE A 50 -5.44 1.09 3.28
CA ILE A 50 -6.85 0.74 3.02
C ILE A 50 -6.98 -0.77 2.77
N LEU A 51 -6.19 -1.32 1.86
CA LEU A 51 -6.25 -2.74 1.52
C LEU A 51 -5.86 -3.64 2.70
N GLY A 52 -4.83 -3.25 3.46
CA GLY A 52 -4.40 -3.96 4.66
C GLY A 52 -5.48 -3.96 5.75
N PHE A 53 -6.13 -2.83 5.97
CA PHE A 53 -7.24 -2.71 6.92
C PHE A 53 -8.44 -3.59 6.55
N PHE A 54 -8.83 -3.61 5.27
CA PHE A 54 -9.92 -4.47 4.80
C PHE A 54 -9.55 -5.96 4.87
N ALA A 55 -8.32 -6.32 4.48
CA ALA A 55 -7.83 -7.69 4.58
C ALA A 55 -7.87 -8.19 6.03
N TRP A 56 -7.39 -7.38 6.97
CA TRP A 56 -7.42 -7.68 8.40
C TRP A 56 -8.86 -7.79 8.93
N SER A 57 -9.73 -6.85 8.57
CA SER A 57 -11.13 -6.85 9.01
C SER A 57 -11.86 -8.11 8.58
N MET A 58 -11.71 -8.52 7.30
CA MET A 58 -12.32 -9.76 6.79
C MET A 58 -11.75 -11.00 7.48
N ALA A 59 -10.43 -11.09 7.65
CA ALA A 59 -9.81 -12.20 8.36
C ALA A 59 -10.28 -12.30 9.82
N SER A 60 -10.52 -11.16 10.49
CA SER A 60 -11.02 -11.12 11.86
C SER A 60 -12.48 -11.59 12.00
N TRP A 61 -13.28 -11.45 10.94
CA TRP A 61 -14.67 -11.90 10.92
C TRP A 61 -14.78 -13.39 10.59
N ASP A 62 -13.95 -13.88 9.67
CA ASP A 62 -13.85 -15.31 9.32
C ASP A 62 -13.33 -16.17 10.49
N ALA A 63 -12.63 -15.55 11.46
CA ALA A 63 -12.10 -16.19 12.65
C ALA A 63 -13.09 -16.28 13.83
N ARG A 64 -14.33 -15.78 13.69
CA ARG A 64 -15.37 -15.90 14.72
C ARG A 64 -15.99 -17.31 14.66
N PRO A 65 -16.17 -18.00 15.81
CA PRO A 65 -16.71 -19.36 15.85
C PRO A 65 -18.16 -19.46 15.37
#